data_AF-A0A350RI31-F1
#
_entry.id   AF-A0A350RI31-F1
#
_cell.length_a   1.000
_cell.length_b   1.000
_cell.length_c   1.000
_cell.angle_alpha   90.00
_cell.angle_beta   90.00
_cell.angle_gamma   90.00
#
_symmetry.space_group_name_H-M   'P 1'
#
loop_
_entity.id
_entity.type
_entity.pdbx_description
1 polymer ?
#
loop_
_entity_poly.entity_id
_entity_poly.type
_entity_poly.pdbx_seq_one_letter_code
_entity_poly.pdbx_strand_id
1 'polypeptide(L)'
;QGKGDEELLNRAIRAQGNLIEYAPIMLLILFFLEASRIPELAVRILGDGFLLGRLMHGTAMGFMRSNMPLRVGGMILTLLPLLVGAIALFLQSKPY
;
A
#
# COMPACT_ATOMS: atom_id res chain seq x y z
N GLN A 1 33.15 -0.70 14.63
CA GLN A 1 31.68 -0.56 14.73
C GLN A 1 31.30 0.56 13.76
N GLY A 2 30.32 0.36 12.86
CA GLY A 2 29.95 1.39 11.85
C GLY A 2 29.27 0.88 10.58
N LYS A 3 29.51 -0.36 10.13
CA LYS A 3 28.89 -0.91 8.90
C LYS A 3 27.41 -1.31 9.06
N GLY A 4 26.99 -1.66 10.28
CA GLY A 4 25.61 -2.08 10.55
C GLY A 4 24.60 -0.94 10.49
N ASP A 5 25.01 0.26 10.93
CA ASP A 5 24.13 1.42 11.05
C ASP A 5 23.81 2.04 9.67
N GLU A 6 24.79 2.10 8.76
CA GLU A 6 24.57 2.55 7.39
C GLU A 6 23.62 1.62 6.62
N GLU A 7 23.71 0.31 6.83
CA GLU A 7 22.84 -0.67 6.16
C GLU A 7 21.40 -0.58 6.68
N LEU A 8 21.22 -0.37 8.00
CA LEU A 8 19.92 -0.16 8.62
C LEU A 8 19.29 1.17 8.19
N LEU A 9 20.08 2.25 8.16
CA LEU A 9 19.64 3.56 7.67
C LEU A 9 19.18 3.47 6.20
N ASN A 10 19.96 2.83 5.34
CA ASN A 10 19.58 2.63 3.93
C ASN A 10 18.31 1.78 3.77
N ARG A 11 18.09 0.78 4.64
CA ARG A 11 16.83 0.02 4.66
C ARG A 11 15.64 0.90 5.06
N ALA A 12 15.80 1.73 6.09
CA ALA A 12 14.75 2.65 6.54
C ALA A 12 14.39 3.69 5.46
N ILE A 13 15.39 4.30 4.82
CA ILE A 13 15.20 5.25 3.71
C ILE A 13 14.41 4.61 2.57
N ARG A 14 14.78 3.38 2.16
CA ARG A 14 14.03 2.66 1.10
C ARG A 14 12.61 2.33 1.52
N ALA A 15 12.38 1.90 2.76
CA ALA A 15 11.04 1.61 3.26
C ALA A 15 10.16 2.87 3.27
N GLN A 16 10.71 4.01 3.70
CA GLN A 16 10.03 5.30 3.68
C GLN A 16 9.76 5.80 2.25
N GLY A 17 10.72 5.67 1.34
CA GLY A 17 10.55 6.00 -0.08
C GLY A 17 9.38 5.24 -0.70
N ASN A 18 9.34 3.92 -0.49
CA ASN A 18 8.19 3.10 -0.91
C ASN A 18 6.87 3.56 -0.28
N LEU A 19 6.85 3.98 0.99
CA LEU A 19 5.62 4.47 1.61
C LEU A 19 5.12 5.75 0.93
N ILE A 20 6.03 6.70 0.68
CA ILE A 20 5.72 8.00 0.06
C ILE A 20 5.25 7.86 -1.39
N GLU A 21 5.69 6.84 -2.12
CA GLU A 21 5.26 6.63 -3.50
C GLU A 21 3.80 6.17 -3.60
N TYR A 22 3.38 5.25 -2.73
CA TYR A 22 2.10 4.56 -2.91
C TYR A 22 1.01 4.98 -1.92
N ALA A 23 1.36 5.42 -0.70
CA ALA A 23 0.35 5.83 0.28
C ALA A 23 -0.46 7.05 -0.21
N PRO A 24 0.15 8.12 -0.77
CA PRO A 24 -0.61 9.24 -1.30
C PRO A 24 -1.54 8.82 -2.44
N ILE A 25 -1.07 7.94 -3.34
CA ILE A 25 -1.88 7.43 -4.46
C ILE A 25 -3.11 6.66 -3.96
N MET A 26 -2.93 5.78 -2.97
CA MET A 26 -4.05 5.04 -2.39
C MET A 26 -5.05 5.98 -1.70
N LEU A 27 -4.58 6.98 -0.95
CA LEU A 27 -5.45 7.95 -0.29
C LEU A 27 -6.27 8.76 -1.31
N LEU A 28 -5.65 9.17 -2.42
CA LEU A 28 -6.37 9.84 -3.51
C LEU A 28 -7.44 8.93 -4.13
N ILE A 29 -7.12 7.65 -4.37
CA ILE A 29 -8.10 6.68 -4.90
C ILE A 29 -9.28 6.49 -3.93
N LEU A 30 -9.03 6.31 -2.64
CA LEU A 30 -10.08 6.18 -1.63
C LEU A 30 -10.97 7.44 -1.58
N PHE A 31 -10.35 8.62 -1.61
CA PHE A 31 -11.07 9.89 -1.65
C PHE A 31 -11.99 9.99 -2.88
N PHE A 32 -11.50 9.66 -4.07
CA PHE A 32 -12.33 9.68 -5.27
C PHE A 32 -13.43 8.62 -5.24
N LEU A 33 -13.18 7.42 -4.69
CA LEU A 33 -14.20 6.36 -4.57
C LEU A 33 -15.34 6.81 -3.66
N GLU A 34 -15.00 7.42 -2.53
CA GLU A 34 -15.98 7.99 -1.60
C GLU A 34 -16.77 9.14 -2.25
N ALA A 35 -16.09 10.04 -2.98
CA ALA A 35 -16.74 11.12 -3.73
C ALA A 35 -17.67 10.59 -4.85
N SER A 36 -17.34 9.44 -5.44
CA SER A 36 -18.14 8.74 -6.45
C SER A 36 -19.36 7.99 -5.89
N ARG A 37 -19.62 8.05 -4.58
CA ARG A 37 -20.71 7.34 -3.89
C ARG A 37 -20.66 5.81 -4.03
N ILE A 38 -19.46 5.25 -4.14
CA ILE A 38 -19.23 3.80 -3.98
C ILE A 38 -19.67 3.39 -2.56
N PRO A 39 -20.20 2.17 -2.35
CA PRO A 39 -20.59 1.70 -1.01
C PRO A 39 -19.47 1.86 0.02
N GLU A 40 -19.78 2.47 1.18
CA GLU A 40 -18.84 2.73 2.27
C GLU A 40 -18.05 1.47 2.67
N LEU A 41 -18.74 0.32 2.73
CA LEU A 41 -18.14 -0.96 3.07
C LEU A 41 -16.99 -1.34 2.11
N ALA A 42 -17.13 -1.06 0.81
CA ALA A 42 -16.09 -1.36 -0.17
C ALA A 42 -14.86 -0.46 0.02
N VAL A 43 -15.07 0.84 0.25
CA VAL A 43 -13.99 1.80 0.54
C VAL A 43 -13.23 1.40 1.81
N ARG A 44 -13.95 0.98 2.85
CA ARG A 44 -13.40 0.56 4.13
C ARG A 44 -12.57 -0.72 4.03
N ILE A 45 -13.06 -1.74 3.32
CA ILE A 45 -12.31 -2.98 3.05
C ILE A 45 -11.02 -2.69 2.26
N LEU A 46 -11.08 -1.82 1.25
CA LEU A 46 -9.91 -1.44 0.45
C LEU A 46 -8.87 -0.68 1.29
N GLY A 47 -9.31 0.25 2.14
CA GLY A 47 -8.45 1.01 3.04
C GLY A 47 -7.78 0.12 4.09
N ASP A 48 -8.57 -0.71 4.78
CA ASP A 48 -8.06 -1.63 5.82
C ASP A 48 -7.11 -2.66 5.22
N GLY A 49 -7.44 -3.22 4.05
CA GLY A 49 -6.57 -4.16 3.33
C GLY A 49 -5.23 -3.56 2.93
N PHE A 50 -5.24 -2.32 2.41
CA PHE A 50 -4.01 -1.60 2.08
C PHE A 50 -3.16 -1.31 3.32
N LEU A 51 -3.80 -0.87 4.42
CA LEU A 51 -3.11 -0.59 5.68
C LEU A 51 -2.42 -1.85 6.22
N LEU A 52 -3.13 -2.98 6.25
CA LEU A 52 -2.58 -4.27 6.65
C LEU A 52 -1.43 -4.71 5.74
N GLY A 53 -1.59 -4.57 4.42
CA GLY A 53 -0.52 -4.84 3.44
C GLY A 53 0.74 -4.03 3.71
N ARG A 54 0.60 -2.76 4.08
CA ARG A 54 1.72 -1.86 4.42
C ARG A 54 2.41 -2.23 5.72
N LEU A 55 1.65 -2.59 6.75
CA LEU A 55 2.21 -3.07 8.02
C LEU A 55 2.97 -4.38 7.79
N MET A 56 2.42 -5.32 7.02
CA MET A 56 3.08 -6.58 6.69
C MET A 56 4.34 -6.38 5.85
N HIS A 57 4.30 -5.51 4.82
CA HIS A 57 5.44 -5.26 3.95
C HIS A 57 6.56 -4.47 4.67
N GLY A 58 6.19 -3.46 5.47
CA GLY A 58 7.12 -2.65 6.25
C GLY A 58 7.81 -3.44 7.35
N THR A 59 7.08 -4.29 8.08
CA THR A 59 7.65 -5.19 9.09
C THR A 59 8.59 -6.23 8.47
N ALA A 60 8.24 -6.75 7.28
CA ALA A 60 9.08 -7.68 6.52
C ALA A 60 10.39 -7.05 5.98
N MET A 61 10.41 -5.74 5.72
CA MET A 61 11.63 -5.01 5.34
C MET A 61 12.47 -4.60 6.55
N GLY A 62 11.83 -4.23 7.67
CA GLY A 62 12.50 -3.67 8.86
C GLY A 62 13.09 -4.71 9.81
N PHE A 63 12.39 -5.82 10.06
CA PHE A 63 12.75 -6.76 11.14
C PHE A 63 13.24 -8.14 10.67
N MET A 64 13.00 -8.52 9.40
CA MET A 64 13.27 -9.87 8.92
C MET A 64 14.34 -9.91 7.82
N ARG A 65 15.47 -10.58 8.08
CA ARG A 65 16.60 -10.72 7.13
C ARG A 65 16.19 -11.35 5.79
N SER A 66 15.28 -12.34 5.80
CA SER A 66 14.83 -13.02 4.57
C SER A 66 13.49 -13.72 4.75
N ASN A 67 12.39 -12.98 4.74
CA ASN A 67 11.04 -13.57 4.64
C ASN A 67 10.35 -13.10 3.35
N MET A 68 10.71 -13.75 2.24
CA MET A 68 10.10 -13.54 0.92
C MET A 68 8.56 -13.64 0.90
N PRO A 69 7.89 -14.61 1.57
CA PRO A 69 6.43 -14.70 1.50
C PRO A 69 5.73 -13.49 2.14
N LEU A 70 6.32 -12.88 3.17
CA LEU A 70 5.75 -11.71 3.84
C LEU A 70 5.92 -10.43 3.00
N ARG A 71 7.03 -10.32 2.25
CA ARG A 71 7.25 -9.23 1.30
C ARG A 71 6.29 -9.32 0.11
N VAL A 72 6.14 -10.51 -0.46
CA VAL A 72 5.24 -10.78 -1.60
C VAL A 72 3.78 -10.62 -1.17
N GLY A 73 3.38 -11.20 -0.05
CA GLY A 73 2.04 -11.04 0.50
C GLY A 73 1.70 -9.57 0.79
N GLY A 74 2.59 -8.84 1.45
CA GLY A 74 2.41 -7.41 1.70
C GLY A 74 2.34 -6.56 0.42
N MET A 75 3.10 -6.94 -0.62
CA MET A 75 3.05 -6.28 -1.92
C MET A 75 1.73 -6.57 -2.65
N ILE A 76 1.24 -7.80 -2.60
CA ILE A 76 -0.06 -8.18 -3.17
C ILE A 76 -1.18 -7.42 -2.48
N LEU A 77 -1.21 -7.40 -1.14
CA LEU A 77 -2.18 -6.65 -0.34
C LEU A 77 -2.08 -5.12 -0.50
N THR A 78 -0.99 -4.64 -1.09
CA THR A 78 -0.80 -3.24 -1.42
C THR A 78 -1.26 -2.92 -2.85
N LEU A 79 -0.89 -3.75 -3.82
CA LEU A 79 -1.16 -3.53 -5.23
C LEU A 79 -2.59 -3.90 -5.62
N LEU A 80 -3.18 -4.94 -5.00
CA LEU A 80 -4.56 -5.35 -5.27
C LEU A 80 -5.57 -4.23 -4.96
N PRO A 81 -5.58 -3.61 -3.76
CA PRO A 81 -6.52 -2.54 -3.47
C PRO A 81 -6.35 -1.34 -4.39
N LEU A 82 -5.11 -1.03 -4.76
CA LEU A 82 -4.79 0.06 -5.66
C LEU A 82 -5.31 -0.18 -7.08
N LEU A 83 -5.13 -1.41 -7.60
CA LEU A 83 -5.66 -1.83 -8.90
C LEU A 83 -7.20 -1.86 -8.91
N VAL A 84 -7.81 -2.47 -7.88
CA VAL A 84 -9.27 -2.58 -7.76
C VAL A 84 -9.90 -1.20 -7.64
N GLY A 85 -9.33 -0.30 -6.83
CA GLY A 85 -9.82 1.06 -6.69
C GLY A 85 -9.70 1.86 -7.98
N ALA A 86 -8.58 1.73 -8.71
CA ALA A 86 -8.41 2.38 -10.01
C ALA A 86 -9.42 1.90 -11.06
N ILE A 87 -9.69 0.59 -11.12
CA ILE A 87 -10.69 0.02 -12.04
C ILE A 87 -12.10 0.50 -11.67
N ALA A 88 -12.45 0.51 -10.38
CA ALA A 88 -13.75 0.98 -9.91
C ALA A 88 -13.99 2.45 -10.29
N LEU A 89 -12.98 3.31 -10.11
CA LEU A 89 -13.03 4.71 -10.56
C LEU A 89 -13.20 4.83 -12.07
N PHE A 90 -12.44 4.06 -12.85
CA PHE A 90 -12.54 4.08 -14.30
C PHE A 90 -13.93 3.66 -14.79
N LEU A 91 -14.51 2.62 -14.21
CA LEU A 91 -15.87 2.18 -14.54
C LEU A 91 -16.92 3.23 -14.19
N GLN A 92 -16.76 3.93 -13.05
CA GLN A 92 -17.66 5.00 -12.64
C GLN A 92 -17.56 6.25 -13.52
N SER A 93 -16.37 6.52 -14.08
CA SER A 93 -16.15 7.68 -14.95
C SER A 93 -16.80 7.59 -16.33
N LYS A 94 -17.27 6.40 -16.73
CA LYS A 94 -18.00 6.25 -17.99
C LYS A 94 -19.38 6.88 -17.86
N PRO A 95 -19.72 7.88 -18.70
CA PRO A 95 -21.08 8.39 -18.76
C PRO A 95 -21.96 7.28 -19.38
N TYR A 96 -22.99 6.86 -18.65
CA TYR A 96 -24.16 6.20 -19.24
C TYR A 96 -25.09 7.28 -19.80
#